data_AF-A0AAW6IWT4-F1
#
_entry.id   AF-A0AAW6IWT4-F1
#
_cell.length_a   1.000
_cell.length_b   1.000
_cell.length_c   1.000
_cell.angle_alpha   90.00
_cell.angle_beta   90.00
_cell.angle_gamma   90.00
#
_symmetry.space_group_name_H-M   'P 1'
#
loop_
_entity.id
_entity.type
_entity.pdbx_description
1 polymer ?
#
loop_
_entity_poly.entity_id
_entity_poly.type
_entity_poly.pdbx_seq_one_letter_code
_entity_poly.pdbx_strand_id
1 'polypeptide(L)'
;MSEQLTGLGEQAFSVAVYVAKAPPMPYFETLHSVEPVINEQINTINQHCGNGWRKVFNVYAKVLFALPSEYYSFAKQAASWQAYRDTFLLQKNSKTALLFSAPIINGANKNQLHIIAGRTHAKNLLQQGKLNAQFNWLDDEFAIDTTNNIIVCPYFDYRQLSNIKIARLSELVAKLKTSN
;
A
#
# COMPACT_ATOMS: atom_id res chain seq x y z
N MET A 1 -3.60 -0.38 -25.18
CA MET A 1 -3.27 0.66 -24.19
C MET A 1 -2.28 0.04 -23.22
N SER A 2 -1.11 0.65 -23.03
CA SER A 2 -0.15 0.20 -22.02
C SER A 2 -0.80 0.25 -20.64
N GLU A 3 -0.62 -0.79 -19.83
CA GLU A 3 -1.01 -0.75 -18.43
C GLU A 3 -0.24 0.38 -17.72
N GLN A 4 -0.96 1.31 -17.11
CA GLN A 4 -0.37 2.47 -16.42
C GLN A 4 -0.83 2.48 -14.97
N LEU A 5 0.11 2.76 -14.07
CA LEU A 5 -0.20 2.95 -12.66
C LEU A 5 -0.89 4.29 -12.44
N THR A 6 -1.97 4.26 -11.66
CA THR A 6 -2.69 5.47 -11.23
C THR A 6 -2.85 5.46 -9.72
N GLY A 7 -2.58 6.61 -9.08
CA GLY A 7 -2.60 6.69 -7.63
C GLY A 7 -1.86 7.89 -7.07
N LEU A 8 -1.67 7.85 -5.75
CA LEU A 8 -0.89 8.83 -5.01
C LEU A 8 0.50 8.27 -4.71
N GLY A 9 1.52 9.12 -4.62
CA GLY A 9 2.88 8.72 -4.28
C GLY A 9 3.86 8.77 -5.44
N GLU A 10 4.78 7.83 -5.48
CA GLU A 10 5.82 7.78 -6.52
C GLU A 10 5.75 6.51 -7.33
N GLN A 11 5.99 6.61 -8.65
CA GLN A 11 6.09 5.44 -9.52
C GLN A 11 7.34 4.59 -9.19
N ALA A 12 8.43 5.23 -8.75
CA ALA A 12 9.65 4.58 -8.28
C ALA A 12 9.56 4.19 -6.79
N PHE A 13 8.47 3.53 -6.39
CA PHE A 13 8.23 3.09 -5.02
C PHE A 13 9.09 1.88 -4.63
N SER A 14 9.38 1.75 -3.34
CA SER A 14 9.82 0.49 -2.70
C SER A 14 8.64 -0.25 -2.06
N VAL A 15 7.59 0.45 -1.65
CA VAL A 15 6.35 -0.12 -1.09
C VAL A 15 5.13 0.47 -1.79
N ALA A 16 4.28 -0.39 -2.36
CA ALA A 16 2.99 0.01 -2.90
C ALA A 16 1.84 -0.67 -2.17
N VAL A 17 0.80 0.10 -1.87
CA VAL A 17 -0.47 -0.42 -1.35
C VAL A 17 -1.55 -0.27 -2.41
N TYR A 18 -2.30 -1.34 -2.67
CA TYR A 18 -3.36 -1.39 -3.67
C TYR A 18 -4.72 -1.41 -2.98
N VAL A 19 -5.60 -0.47 -3.33
CA VAL A 19 -6.96 -0.37 -2.82
C VAL A 19 -7.97 -0.38 -3.96
N ALA A 20 -9.15 -0.96 -3.72
CA ALA A 20 -10.12 -1.20 -4.78
C ALA A 20 -10.78 0.07 -5.36
N LYS A 21 -10.74 1.20 -4.65
CA LYS A 21 -11.41 2.44 -5.03
C LYS A 21 -10.55 3.64 -4.68
N ALA A 22 -10.49 4.61 -5.58
CA ALA A 22 -9.93 5.94 -5.33
C ALA A 22 -10.84 6.76 -4.41
N PRO A 23 -10.36 7.87 -3.82
CA PRO A 23 -11.22 8.77 -3.09
C PRO A 23 -12.30 9.37 -3.99
N PRO A 24 -13.55 9.50 -3.52
CA PRO A 24 -14.66 10.04 -4.31
C PRO A 24 -14.54 11.57 -4.48
N MET A 25 -13.57 12.01 -5.29
CA MET A 25 -13.38 13.41 -5.66
C MET A 25 -13.11 13.53 -7.17
N PRO A 26 -13.57 14.61 -7.83
CA PRO A 26 -13.36 14.80 -9.28
C PRO A 26 -11.89 14.71 -9.71
N TYR A 27 -10.96 15.13 -8.85
CA TYR A 27 -9.52 14.99 -9.09
C TYR A 27 -9.08 13.57 -9.45
N PHE A 28 -9.69 12.54 -8.84
CA PHE A 28 -9.31 11.15 -9.08
C PHE A 28 -9.96 10.55 -10.33
N GLU A 29 -10.94 11.22 -10.94
CA GLU A 29 -11.57 10.78 -12.20
C GLU A 29 -10.67 11.10 -13.40
N THR A 30 -9.86 12.14 -13.30
CA THR A 30 -8.91 12.59 -14.34
C THR A 30 -7.46 12.20 -14.05
N LEU A 31 -7.21 11.47 -12.95
CA LEU A 31 -5.88 11.04 -12.56
C LEU A 31 -5.42 9.86 -13.42
N HIS A 32 -4.48 10.11 -14.33
CA HIS A 32 -3.94 9.11 -15.26
C HIS A 32 -2.52 8.64 -14.93
N SER A 33 -1.92 9.15 -13.85
CA SER A 33 -0.57 8.76 -13.43
C SER A 33 -0.46 8.64 -11.91
N VAL A 34 0.72 8.25 -11.41
CA VAL A 34 1.01 8.27 -9.98
C VAL A 34 1.59 9.64 -9.64
N GLU A 35 0.88 10.41 -8.83
CA GLU A 35 1.27 11.77 -8.47
C GLU A 35 1.62 11.89 -6.98
N PRO A 36 2.78 12.48 -6.64
CA PRO A 36 3.14 12.70 -5.25
C PRO A 36 2.13 13.62 -4.57
N VAL A 37 1.81 13.29 -3.33
CA VAL A 37 1.00 14.14 -2.46
C VAL A 37 1.76 15.42 -2.17
N ILE A 38 1.08 16.56 -2.29
CA ILE A 38 1.59 17.86 -1.86
C ILE A 38 1.15 18.18 -0.43
N ASN A 39 1.79 19.18 0.20
CA ASN A 39 1.43 19.63 1.54
C ASN A 39 -0.08 19.86 1.67
N GLU A 40 -0.65 19.41 2.80
CA GLU A 40 -2.08 19.46 3.14
C GLU A 40 -3.03 18.63 2.25
N GLN A 41 -2.61 18.02 1.14
CA GLN A 41 -3.53 17.28 0.27
C GLN A 41 -4.15 16.04 0.96
N ILE A 42 -3.41 15.33 1.82
CA ILE A 42 -3.99 14.26 2.67
C ILE A 42 -5.08 14.83 3.60
N ASN A 43 -4.86 16.02 4.17
CA ASN A 43 -5.83 16.68 5.04
C ASN A 43 -7.07 17.10 4.24
N THR A 44 -6.89 17.64 3.03
CA THR A 44 -7.98 17.94 2.10
C THR A 44 -8.81 16.70 1.76
N ILE A 45 -8.15 15.58 1.42
CA ILE A 45 -8.86 14.31 1.13
C ILE A 45 -9.63 13.83 2.36
N ASN A 46 -9.03 13.91 3.56
CA ASN A 46 -9.69 13.50 4.80
C ASN A 46 -10.94 14.33 5.11
N GLN A 47 -10.91 15.63 4.83
CA GLN A 47 -12.06 16.52 5.03
C GLN A 47 -13.18 16.22 4.03
N HIS A 48 -12.86 15.97 2.76
CA HIS A 48 -13.85 15.76 1.70
C HIS A 48 -14.41 14.33 1.65
N CYS A 49 -13.57 13.32 1.87
CA CYS A 49 -13.95 11.92 1.73
C CYS A 49 -14.27 11.22 3.06
N GLY A 50 -14.20 11.97 4.16
CA GLY A 50 -14.62 11.55 5.49
C GLY A 50 -13.76 10.46 6.13
N ASN A 51 -14.37 9.79 7.13
CA ASN A 51 -13.66 8.89 8.04
C ASN A 51 -13.00 7.69 7.34
N GLY A 52 -13.48 7.25 6.18
CA GLY A 52 -12.90 6.11 5.46
C GLY A 52 -11.43 6.34 5.09
N TRP A 53 -11.14 7.46 4.42
CA TRP A 53 -9.78 7.78 3.95
C TRP A 53 -8.83 8.17 5.06
N ARG A 54 -9.33 8.84 6.09
CA ARG A 54 -8.54 9.12 7.30
C ARG A 54 -7.98 7.84 7.92
N LYS A 55 -8.75 6.74 7.89
CA LYS A 55 -8.26 5.44 8.36
C LYS A 55 -7.19 4.87 7.44
N VAL A 56 -7.40 4.93 6.12
CA VAL A 56 -6.43 4.42 5.14
C VAL A 56 -5.06 5.05 5.35
N PHE A 57 -4.97 6.38 5.39
CA PHE A 57 -3.68 7.07 5.58
C PHE A 57 -3.07 6.80 6.96
N ASN A 58 -3.89 6.75 8.02
CA ASN A 58 -3.39 6.45 9.37
C ASN A 58 -2.81 5.03 9.46
N VAL A 59 -3.55 4.05 8.96
CA VAL A 59 -3.12 2.65 8.99
C VAL A 59 -1.91 2.45 8.08
N TYR A 60 -1.86 3.12 6.92
CA TYR A 60 -0.68 3.07 6.05
C TYR A 60 0.57 3.57 6.76
N ALA A 61 0.53 4.75 7.37
CA ALA A 61 1.68 5.26 8.12
C ALA A 61 2.12 4.31 9.25
N LYS A 62 1.17 3.71 9.97
CA LYS A 62 1.47 2.69 11.00
C LYS A 62 2.12 1.43 10.42
N VAL A 63 1.63 0.95 9.27
CA VAL A 63 2.22 -0.20 8.58
C VAL A 63 3.67 0.09 8.23
N LEU A 64 3.94 1.23 7.58
CA LEU A 64 5.30 1.63 7.21
C LEU A 64 6.22 1.74 8.43
N PHE A 65 5.71 2.26 9.55
CA PHE A 65 6.45 2.35 10.82
C PHE A 65 6.75 1.01 11.47
N ALA A 66 5.92 0.00 11.20
CA ALA A 66 6.10 -1.34 11.76
C ALA A 66 6.99 -2.23 10.88
N LEU A 67 7.31 -1.83 9.65
CA LEU A 67 8.13 -2.63 8.75
C LEU A 67 9.55 -2.85 9.31
N PRO A 68 10.21 -3.97 8.99
CA PRO A 68 11.52 -4.30 9.56
C PRO A 68 12.57 -3.24 9.17
N SER A 69 13.24 -2.70 10.18
CA SER A 69 14.12 -1.52 10.04
C SER A 69 15.45 -1.81 9.34
N GLU A 70 15.77 -3.09 9.18
CA GLU A 70 16.89 -3.63 8.43
C GLU A 70 16.69 -3.43 6.93
N TYR A 71 15.44 -3.42 6.47
CA TYR A 71 15.07 -3.31 5.06
C TYR A 71 14.42 -1.97 4.69
N TYR A 72 13.79 -1.31 5.67
CA TYR A 72 13.05 -0.06 5.43
C TYR A 72 13.35 1.00 6.50
N SER A 73 13.57 2.24 6.09
CA SER A 73 13.97 3.33 6.99
C SER A 73 12.82 4.27 7.40
N PHE A 74 11.56 3.94 7.11
CA PHE A 74 10.41 4.84 7.33
C PHE A 74 10.28 5.30 8.80
N ALA A 75 10.41 4.38 9.75
CA ALA A 75 10.36 4.69 11.19
C ALA A 75 11.51 5.61 11.66
N LYS A 76 12.60 5.72 10.89
CA LYS A 76 13.76 6.59 11.20
C LYS A 76 13.60 8.01 10.65
N GLN A 77 12.59 8.26 9.80
CA GLN A 77 12.40 9.55 9.13
C GLN A 77 11.58 10.55 9.97
N ALA A 78 10.83 10.09 10.97
CA ALA A 78 10.05 10.95 11.85
C ALA A 78 9.90 10.35 13.25
N ALA A 79 9.63 11.20 14.25
CA ALA A 79 9.48 10.79 15.64
C ALA A 79 8.23 9.92 15.92
N SER A 80 7.24 9.93 15.02
CA SER A 80 6.02 9.16 15.13
C SER A 80 5.40 8.88 13.77
N TRP A 81 4.54 7.87 13.69
CA TRP A 81 3.82 7.55 12.46
C TRP A 81 2.88 8.70 12.05
N GLN A 82 2.39 9.50 13.00
CA GLN A 82 1.60 10.69 12.72
C GLN A 82 2.44 11.75 12.01
N ALA A 83 3.62 12.06 12.56
CA ALA A 83 4.54 13.02 11.95
C ALA A 83 4.95 12.55 10.54
N TYR A 84 5.22 11.26 10.37
CA TYR A 84 5.51 10.69 9.06
C TYR A 84 4.35 10.81 8.07
N ARG A 85 3.12 10.52 8.52
CA ARG A 85 1.92 10.65 7.68
C ARG A 85 1.80 12.08 7.13
N ASP A 86 2.06 13.06 7.98
CA ASP A 86 1.82 14.46 7.64
C ASP A 86 2.96 15.08 6.80
N THR A 87 4.18 14.54 6.89
CA THR A 87 5.38 15.15 6.28
C THR A 87 6.09 14.31 5.21
N PHE A 88 5.82 13.00 5.12
CA PHE A 88 6.52 12.10 4.20
C PHE A 88 5.59 11.18 3.41
N LEU A 89 4.52 10.66 4.02
CA LEU A 89 3.67 9.64 3.38
C LEU A 89 3.17 10.09 2.00
N LEU A 90 3.47 9.30 0.96
CA LEU A 90 3.09 9.54 -0.43
C LEU A 90 3.61 10.85 -1.03
N GLN A 91 4.50 11.57 -0.35
CA GLN A 91 5.12 12.77 -0.89
C GLN A 91 6.29 12.41 -1.82
N LYS A 92 6.88 13.43 -2.45
CA LYS A 92 8.07 13.24 -3.29
C LYS A 92 9.22 12.66 -2.47
N ASN A 93 9.95 11.70 -3.05
CA ASN A 93 11.03 10.92 -2.42
C ASN A 93 10.61 9.99 -1.26
N SER A 94 9.31 9.78 -1.02
CA SER A 94 8.84 8.87 0.04
C SER A 94 9.06 7.40 -0.27
N LYS A 95 9.31 7.04 -1.53
CA LYS A 95 9.38 5.65 -2.03
C LYS A 95 8.11 4.84 -1.73
N THR A 96 6.97 5.51 -1.57
CA THR A 96 5.69 4.86 -1.28
C THR A 96 4.65 5.18 -2.34
N ALA A 97 3.78 4.24 -2.66
CA ALA A 97 2.62 4.47 -3.52
C ALA A 97 1.33 3.95 -2.88
N LEU A 98 0.22 4.61 -3.18
CA LEU A 98 -1.14 4.17 -2.91
C LEU A 98 -1.89 4.14 -4.25
N LEU A 99 -2.12 2.94 -4.75
CA LEU A 99 -2.52 2.70 -6.13
C LEU A 99 -3.98 2.28 -6.21
N PHE A 100 -4.66 2.84 -7.21
CA PHE A 100 -6.05 2.56 -7.56
C PHE A 100 -6.16 1.70 -8.82
N SER A 101 -5.07 1.58 -9.58
CA SER A 101 -4.89 0.63 -10.68
C SER A 101 -4.50 -0.76 -10.18
N ALA A 102 -4.57 -1.76 -11.05
CA ALA A 102 -4.02 -3.08 -10.78
C ALA A 102 -2.48 -3.04 -10.60
N PRO A 103 -1.89 -4.00 -9.86
CA PRO A 103 -0.45 -4.15 -9.81
C PRO A 103 0.14 -4.51 -11.17
N ILE A 104 1.22 -3.84 -11.55
CA ILE A 104 2.03 -4.17 -12.72
C ILE A 104 3.28 -4.88 -12.22
N ILE A 105 3.27 -6.20 -12.26
CA ILE A 105 4.35 -7.06 -11.74
C ILE A 105 5.15 -7.62 -12.91
N ASN A 106 6.29 -7.00 -13.22
CA ASN A 106 7.07 -7.35 -14.42
C ASN A 106 8.26 -8.27 -14.10
N GLY A 107 8.34 -8.84 -12.89
CA GLY A 107 9.44 -9.72 -12.43
C GLY A 107 10.83 -9.06 -12.31
N ALA A 108 11.01 -7.85 -12.85
CA ALA A 108 12.30 -7.18 -12.96
C ALA A 108 12.77 -6.51 -11.66
N ASN A 109 11.86 -6.16 -10.74
CA ASN A 109 12.21 -5.46 -9.50
C ASN A 109 11.79 -6.24 -8.25
N LYS A 110 12.61 -7.22 -7.88
CA LYS A 110 12.45 -8.02 -6.65
C LYS A 110 12.59 -7.21 -5.35
N ASN A 111 12.93 -5.93 -5.43
CA ASN A 111 13.03 -5.09 -4.23
C ASN A 111 11.71 -4.41 -3.88
N GLN A 112 10.74 -4.37 -4.80
CA GLN A 112 9.42 -3.80 -4.56
C GLN A 112 8.54 -4.73 -3.74
N LEU A 113 7.92 -4.16 -2.70
CA LEU A 113 6.89 -4.81 -1.91
C LEU A 113 5.51 -4.33 -2.39
N HIS A 114 4.64 -5.29 -2.67
CA HIS A 114 3.27 -5.04 -3.10
C HIS A 114 2.30 -5.53 -2.02
N ILE A 115 1.50 -4.62 -1.46
CA ILE A 115 0.50 -4.92 -0.43
C ILE A 115 -0.89 -4.72 -1.00
N ILE A 116 -1.68 -5.78 -1.13
CA ILE A 116 -3.07 -5.68 -1.57
C ILE A 116 -3.98 -5.61 -0.35
N ALA A 117 -4.61 -4.45 -0.16
CA ALA A 117 -5.50 -4.21 0.96
C ALA A 117 -6.90 -4.79 0.68
N GLY A 118 -7.23 -5.88 1.35
CA GLY A 118 -8.54 -6.53 1.32
C GLY A 118 -8.57 -7.80 0.46
N ARG A 119 -9.00 -8.91 1.09
CA ARG A 119 -9.17 -10.23 0.48
C ARG A 119 -10.06 -10.22 -0.78
N THR A 120 -11.20 -9.55 -0.71
CA THR A 120 -12.12 -9.44 -1.86
C THR A 120 -11.47 -8.73 -3.04
N HIS A 121 -10.66 -7.70 -2.78
CA HIS A 121 -9.96 -6.99 -3.84
C HIS A 121 -8.92 -7.88 -4.52
N ALA A 122 -8.11 -8.61 -3.75
CA ALA A 122 -7.14 -9.57 -4.27
C ALA A 122 -7.80 -10.67 -5.13
N LYS A 123 -8.91 -11.26 -4.64
CA LYS A 123 -9.67 -12.26 -5.40
C LYS A 123 -10.22 -11.70 -6.72
N ASN A 124 -10.77 -10.48 -6.69
CA ASN A 124 -11.28 -9.82 -7.90
C ASN A 124 -10.17 -9.57 -8.93
N LEU A 125 -8.97 -9.15 -8.49
CA LEU A 125 -7.83 -8.94 -9.38
C LEU A 125 -7.42 -10.24 -10.10
N LEU A 126 -7.36 -11.37 -9.38
CA LEU A 126 -7.07 -12.68 -9.95
C LEU A 126 -8.17 -13.13 -10.93
N GLN A 127 -9.43 -13.05 -10.52
CA GLN A 127 -10.57 -13.48 -11.33
C GLN A 127 -10.71 -12.69 -12.64
N GLN A 128 -10.32 -11.42 -12.62
CA GLN A 128 -10.36 -10.55 -13.81
C GLN A 128 -9.10 -10.68 -14.68
N GLY A 129 -8.14 -11.54 -14.32
CA GLY A 129 -6.86 -11.67 -15.03
C GLY A 129 -5.97 -10.43 -14.95
N LYS A 130 -6.26 -9.50 -14.02
CA LYS A 130 -5.51 -8.24 -13.82
C LYS A 130 -4.29 -8.42 -12.93
N LEU A 131 -4.16 -9.58 -12.30
CA LEU A 131 -3.01 -9.95 -11.49
C LEU A 131 -2.72 -11.42 -11.74
N ASN A 132 -1.47 -11.73 -12.08
CA ASN A 132 -0.97 -13.09 -12.13
C ASN A 132 -0.12 -13.33 -10.87
N ALA A 133 -0.74 -13.92 -9.85
CA ALA A 133 -0.09 -14.23 -8.57
C ALA A 133 -0.53 -15.59 -8.06
N GLN A 134 0.39 -16.30 -7.39
CA GLN A 134 0.12 -17.58 -6.75
C GLN A 134 0.10 -17.38 -5.23
N PHE A 135 -1.08 -17.10 -4.70
CA PHE A 135 -1.24 -16.85 -3.27
C PHE A 135 -1.24 -18.14 -2.45
N ASN A 136 -0.29 -18.25 -1.54
CA ASN A 136 -0.39 -19.14 -0.38
C ASN A 136 -1.22 -18.43 0.70
N TRP A 137 -2.46 -18.88 0.92
CA TRP A 137 -3.31 -18.37 1.98
C TRP A 137 -2.84 -18.93 3.33
N LEU A 138 -2.49 -18.03 4.25
CA LEU A 138 -1.99 -18.38 5.58
C LEU A 138 -3.13 -18.53 6.58
N ASP A 139 -4.19 -17.75 6.37
CA ASP A 139 -5.43 -17.77 7.13
C ASP A 139 -6.54 -17.08 6.30
N ASP A 140 -7.65 -16.71 6.95
CA ASP A 140 -8.78 -16.05 6.30
C ASP A 140 -8.54 -14.58 5.89
N GLU A 141 -7.44 -13.99 6.33
CA GLU A 141 -7.15 -12.57 6.24
C GLU A 141 -5.86 -12.27 5.46
N PHE A 142 -4.88 -13.16 5.53
CA PHE A 142 -3.55 -13.01 4.97
C PHE A 142 -3.23 -14.07 3.91
N ALA A 143 -2.58 -13.60 2.85
CA ALA A 143 -1.96 -14.46 1.84
C ALA A 143 -0.64 -13.87 1.38
N ILE A 144 0.22 -14.71 0.82
CA ILE A 144 1.55 -14.30 0.36
C ILE A 144 1.88 -14.96 -0.98
N ASP A 145 2.51 -14.20 -1.87
CA ASP A 145 3.19 -14.68 -3.06
C ASP A 145 4.66 -14.25 -2.95
N THR A 146 5.53 -15.21 -2.63
CA THR A 146 6.96 -14.97 -2.42
C THR A 146 7.70 -14.69 -3.72
N THR A 147 7.21 -15.21 -4.85
CA THR A 147 7.83 -15.03 -6.16
C THR A 147 7.70 -13.58 -6.62
N ASN A 148 6.54 -12.99 -6.34
CA ASN A 148 6.19 -11.64 -6.79
C ASN A 148 6.28 -10.58 -5.68
N ASN A 149 6.72 -10.94 -4.47
CA ASN A 149 6.74 -10.09 -3.28
C ASN A 149 5.39 -9.41 -2.97
N ILE A 150 4.31 -10.19 -3.07
CA ILE A 150 2.95 -9.70 -2.82
C ILE A 150 2.47 -10.23 -1.48
N ILE A 151 1.87 -9.36 -0.67
CA ILE A 151 1.13 -9.74 0.52
C ILE A 151 -0.31 -9.23 0.38
N VAL A 152 -1.27 -10.11 0.64
CA VAL A 152 -2.67 -9.74 0.87
C VAL A 152 -2.86 -9.60 2.37
N CYS A 153 -3.51 -8.52 2.81
CA CYS A 153 -3.87 -8.31 4.21
C CYS A 153 -5.31 -7.78 4.33
N PRO A 154 -5.86 -7.67 5.56
CA PRO A 154 -7.09 -6.91 5.81
C PRO A 154 -7.03 -5.49 5.24
N TYR A 155 -8.20 -4.91 4.98
CA TYR A 155 -8.27 -3.55 4.47
C TYR A 155 -7.67 -2.56 5.48
N PHE A 156 -7.17 -1.42 5.00
CA PHE A 156 -6.54 -0.38 5.82
C PHE A 156 -7.58 0.43 6.62
N ASP A 157 -8.26 -0.27 7.52
CA ASP A 157 -9.17 0.23 8.55
C ASP A 157 -8.70 -0.36 9.87
N TYR A 158 -8.54 0.44 10.92
CA TYR A 158 -8.07 -0.03 12.23
C TYR A 158 -8.96 -1.09 12.88
N ARG A 159 -10.22 -1.23 12.43
CA ARG A 159 -11.13 -2.31 12.84
C ARG A 159 -10.78 -3.64 12.18
N GLN A 160 -10.17 -3.60 11.00
CA GLN A 160 -9.80 -4.77 10.21
C GLN A 160 -8.32 -5.12 10.39
N LEU A 161 -7.44 -4.12 10.24
CA LEU A 161 -5.99 -4.23 10.41
C LEU A 161 -5.56 -3.56 11.73
N SER A 162 -5.75 -4.30 12.83
CA SER A 162 -5.33 -3.90 14.18
C SER A 162 -3.80 -3.90 14.34
N ASN A 163 -3.27 -3.34 15.43
CA ASN A 163 -1.82 -3.34 15.68
C ASN A 163 -1.21 -4.75 15.68
N ILE A 164 -1.92 -5.76 16.20
CA ILE A 164 -1.46 -7.17 16.17
C ILE A 164 -1.34 -7.67 14.73
N LYS A 165 -2.30 -7.32 13.86
CA LYS A 165 -2.28 -7.69 12.45
C LYS A 165 -1.25 -6.90 11.64
N ILE A 166 -0.96 -5.66 12.04
CA ILE A 166 0.17 -4.90 11.49
C ILE A 166 1.50 -5.58 11.85
N ALA A 167 1.68 -6.03 13.10
CA ALA A 167 2.86 -6.81 13.49
C ALA A 167 2.98 -8.09 12.65
N ARG A 168 1.86 -8.81 12.47
CA ARG A 168 1.82 -9.98 11.58
C ARG A 168 2.22 -9.64 10.14
N LEU A 169 1.72 -8.55 9.58
CA LEU A 169 2.11 -8.08 8.25
C LEU A 169 3.63 -7.81 8.18
N SER A 170 4.21 -7.20 9.21
CA SER A 170 5.66 -6.94 9.29
C SER A 170 6.48 -8.25 9.29
N GLU A 171 6.04 -9.26 10.03
CA GLU A 171 6.69 -10.60 10.01
C GLU A 171 6.68 -11.22 8.61
N LEU A 172 5.58 -11.08 7.87
CA LEU A 172 5.48 -11.57 6.49
C LEU A 172 6.41 -10.82 5.55
N VAL A 173 6.56 -9.51 5.75
CA VAL A 173 7.53 -8.69 4.99
C VAL A 173 8.96 -9.13 5.29
N ALA A 174 9.31 -9.40 6.56
CA ALA A 174 10.62 -9.94 6.92
C ALA A 174 10.88 -11.29 6.22
N LYS A 175 9.87 -12.17 6.20
CA LYS A 175 9.96 -13.47 5.52
C LYS A 175 10.24 -13.32 4.01
N LEU A 176 9.58 -12.39 3.32
CA LEU A 176 9.86 -12.11 1.91
C LEU A 176 11.31 -11.71 1.66
N LYS A 177 11.92 -10.95 2.59
CA LYS A 177 13.29 -10.45 2.44
C LYS A 177 14.35 -11.50 2.77
N THR A 178 14.05 -12.47 3.63
CA THR A 178 14.96 -13.59 3.94
C THR A 178 14.89 -14.72 2.91
N SER A 179 13.79 -14.85 2.16
CA SER A 179 13.61 -15.90 1.14
C SER A 179 14.10 -15.51 -0.27
N ASN A 180 14.55 -14.27 -0.47
CA ASN A 180 15.16 -13.78 -1.71
C ASN A 180 16.68 -13.68 -1.57
#